data_AF-A0A7C6X4H4-F1
#
_entry.id   AF-A0A7C6X4H4-F1
#
_cell.length_a   1.000
_cell.length_b   1.000
_cell.length_c   1.000
_cell.angle_alpha   90.00
_cell.angle_beta   90.00
_cell.angle_gamma   90.00
#
_symmetry.space_group_name_H-M   'P 1'
#
loop_
_entity.id
_entity.type
_entity.pdbx_description
1 polymer ?
#
loop_
_entity_poly.entity_id
_entity_poly.type
_entity_poly.pdbx_seq_one_letter_code
_entity_poly.pdbx_strand_id
1 'polypeptide(L)'
;VEAGTFLVPLSEAQTLRDLAEEYAVNVCATGVIKSPVIKLQKPRIAVYKSYRGFADEGWLRYVLEEYGFPYESVTNGRVRRGDLARDFDTVIFPSQPAAFIADGNRPGTYPPEYTGGLGQEGKEAVAEFLEQGGNGVFVGGAAGWAIDRLGLNCTNVVGDKKPQEFFVPGSILKTIVDTEHPLGFGLPRELPVVFERNAVWDTDQGIVVGRYPAVDPLMSGWLLGGQHILNKASLVEYPVGLGRAVLIGFHPYFRAQARGTYRVLFNAVFLGSGERA
;
A
#
# COMPACT_ATOMS: atom_id res chain seq x y z
N VAL A 1 9.78 23.92 7.19
CA VAL A 1 10.08 22.50 6.89
C VAL A 1 8.81 21.90 6.35
N GLU A 2 8.86 21.33 5.16
CA GLU A 2 7.68 20.76 4.49
C GLU A 2 7.34 19.37 5.05
N ALA A 3 6.08 18.95 4.92
CA ALA A 3 5.64 17.63 5.32
C ALA A 3 6.40 16.53 4.55
N GLY A 4 6.90 15.52 5.27
CA GLY A 4 7.76 14.47 4.71
C GLY A 4 9.25 14.79 4.67
N THR A 5 9.67 15.92 5.24
CA THR A 5 11.11 16.16 5.46
C THR A 5 11.64 15.22 6.53
N PHE A 6 12.70 14.48 6.22
CA PHE A 6 13.41 13.68 7.22
C PHE A 6 14.21 14.59 8.15
N LEU A 7 14.02 14.40 9.46
CA LEU A 7 14.76 15.11 10.49
C LEU A 7 15.81 14.17 11.07
N VAL A 8 17.07 14.58 11.00
CA VAL A 8 18.22 13.82 11.51
C VAL A 8 18.86 14.63 12.63
N PRO A 9 19.19 14.00 13.79
CA PRO A 9 19.86 14.70 14.87
C PRO A 9 21.20 15.31 14.42
N LEU A 10 21.54 16.48 14.96
CA LEU A 10 22.81 17.16 14.63
C LEU A 10 24.06 16.34 14.98
N SER A 11 23.95 15.36 15.89
CA SER A 11 25.03 14.43 16.20
C SER A 11 25.48 13.60 14.99
N GLU A 12 24.60 13.38 14.02
CA GLU A 12 24.85 12.60 12.79
C GLU A 12 25.15 13.48 11.58
N ALA A 13 25.38 14.79 11.77
CA ALA A 13 25.47 15.76 10.68
C ALA A 13 26.66 15.54 9.72
N GLN A 14 27.72 14.83 10.14
CA GLN A 14 28.82 14.49 9.24
C GLN A 14 28.41 13.34 8.31
N THR A 15 27.93 12.22 8.88
CA THR A 15 27.41 11.08 8.12
C THR A 15 26.32 11.51 7.14
N LEU A 16 25.42 12.39 7.56
CA LEU A 16 24.39 12.92 6.67
C LEU A 16 24.98 13.74 5.51
N ARG A 17 26.05 14.50 5.73
CA ARG A 17 26.74 15.26 4.67
C ARG A 17 27.43 14.34 3.68
N ASP A 18 28.09 13.30 4.16
CA ASP A 18 28.76 12.31 3.31
C ASP A 18 27.74 11.58 2.42
N LEU A 19 26.62 11.13 3.01
CA LEU A 19 25.51 10.53 2.26
C LEU A 19 24.84 11.52 1.29
N ALA A 20 24.70 12.79 1.69
CA ALA A 20 24.12 13.81 0.83
C ALA A 20 24.97 14.05 -0.43
N GLU A 21 26.30 14.02 -0.30
CA GLU A 21 27.23 14.11 -1.42
C GLU A 21 27.17 12.85 -2.30
N GLU A 22 27.20 11.66 -1.71
CA GLU A 22 27.14 10.38 -2.44
C GLU A 22 25.83 10.22 -3.25
N TYR A 23 24.69 10.53 -2.63
CA TYR A 23 23.36 10.32 -3.22
C TYR A 23 22.77 11.59 -3.87
N ALA A 24 23.53 12.68 -3.93
CA ALA A 24 23.10 13.99 -4.45
C ALA A 24 21.78 14.48 -3.81
N VAL A 25 21.66 14.34 -2.49
CA VAL A 25 20.48 14.75 -1.72
C VAL A 25 20.72 16.12 -1.09
N ASN A 26 19.73 17.02 -1.19
CA ASN A 26 19.81 18.32 -0.53
C ASN A 26 19.61 18.18 0.98
N VAL A 27 20.55 18.72 1.76
CA VAL A 27 20.47 18.78 3.22
C VAL A 27 20.59 20.23 3.66
N CYS A 28 19.76 20.64 4.61
CA CYS A 28 19.84 21.96 5.23
C CYS A 28 19.75 21.84 6.75
N ALA A 29 20.49 22.70 7.45
CA ALA A 29 20.27 22.88 8.88
C ALA A 29 18.93 23.59 9.09
N THR A 30 18.19 23.16 10.09
CA THR A 30 16.91 23.76 10.45
C THR A 30 16.87 24.09 11.94
N GLY A 31 16.11 25.11 12.30
CA GLY A 31 15.92 25.54 13.68
C GLY A 31 14.91 24.68 14.42
N VAL A 32 14.30 25.26 15.47
CA VAL A 32 13.26 24.57 16.25
C VAL A 32 12.08 24.19 15.37
N ILE A 33 11.78 22.89 15.31
CA ILE A 33 10.60 22.35 14.63
C ILE A 33 9.40 22.49 15.56
N LYS A 34 8.35 23.16 15.09
CA LYS A 34 7.08 23.37 15.82
C LYS A 34 5.94 22.47 15.33
N SER A 35 6.20 21.66 14.31
CA SER A 35 5.24 20.72 13.74
C SER A 35 5.34 19.36 14.43
N PRO A 36 4.25 18.56 14.46
CA PRO A 36 4.32 17.17 14.91
C PRO A 36 5.37 16.39 14.13
N VAL A 37 6.11 15.52 14.82
CA VAL A 37 7.13 14.67 14.23
C VAL A 37 6.79 13.21 14.47
N ILE A 38 7.11 12.36 13.49
CA ILE A 38 6.97 10.91 13.62
C ILE A 38 8.36 10.36 13.79
N LYS A 39 8.61 9.69 14.91
CA LYS A 39 9.87 9.00 15.14
C LYS A 39 9.86 7.74 14.27
N LEU A 40 10.79 7.68 13.32
CA LEU A 40 10.94 6.54 12.46
C LEU A 40 11.76 5.44 13.16
N GLN A 41 11.31 4.21 13.02
CA GLN A 41 12.04 3.02 13.42
C GLN A 41 12.31 2.17 12.18
N LYS A 42 13.27 1.25 12.28
CA LYS A 42 13.55 0.31 11.21
C LYS A 42 12.35 -0.65 11.08
N PRO A 43 11.65 -0.68 9.94
CA PRO A 43 10.41 -1.44 9.81
C PRO A 43 10.69 -2.95 9.74
N ARG A 44 9.83 -3.75 10.40
CA ARG A 44 9.77 -5.20 10.24
C ARG A 44 8.65 -5.55 9.26
N ILE A 45 9.04 -6.00 8.06
CA ILE A 45 8.13 -6.12 6.92
C ILE A 45 7.88 -7.58 6.58
N ALA A 46 6.62 -7.94 6.41
CA ALA A 46 6.21 -9.18 5.75
C ALA A 46 5.63 -8.89 4.36
N VAL A 47 5.99 -9.69 3.37
CA VAL A 47 5.36 -9.71 2.04
C VAL A 47 4.57 -11.01 1.92
N TYR A 48 3.26 -10.91 1.75
CA TYR A 48 2.42 -12.09 1.57
C TYR A 48 2.69 -12.75 0.22
N LYS A 49 3.12 -14.00 0.28
CA LYS A 49 3.43 -14.85 -0.87
C LYS A 49 2.50 -16.05 -0.87
N SER A 50 1.43 -15.96 -1.65
CA SER A 50 0.51 -17.09 -1.79
C SER A 50 1.21 -18.27 -2.45
N TYR A 51 0.66 -19.48 -2.31
CA TYR A 51 1.15 -20.66 -3.07
C TYR A 51 0.89 -20.58 -4.58
N ARG A 52 0.43 -19.43 -5.07
CA ARG A 52 0.24 -19.12 -6.47
C ARG A 52 1.21 -18.02 -6.88
N GLY A 53 1.90 -18.23 -8.00
CA GLY A 53 2.83 -17.23 -8.52
C GLY A 53 2.08 -16.02 -9.10
N PHE A 54 2.31 -14.84 -8.52
CA PHE A 54 1.88 -13.55 -9.08
C PHE A 54 3.10 -12.70 -9.41
N ALA A 55 3.13 -12.14 -10.62
CA ALA A 55 4.23 -11.27 -11.03
C ALA A 55 4.32 -10.01 -10.15
N ASP A 56 3.18 -9.48 -9.69
CA ASP A 56 3.10 -8.29 -8.83
C ASP A 56 3.90 -8.48 -7.51
N GLU A 57 3.82 -9.67 -6.91
CA GLU A 57 4.61 -10.04 -5.73
C GLU A 57 6.12 -9.97 -6.00
N GLY A 58 6.56 -10.45 -7.17
CA GLY A 58 7.96 -10.40 -7.57
C GLY A 58 8.46 -8.97 -7.77
N TRP A 59 7.66 -8.10 -8.39
CA TRP A 59 8.00 -6.69 -8.56
C TRP A 59 8.06 -5.93 -7.23
N LEU A 60 7.15 -6.22 -6.30
CA LEU A 60 7.20 -5.67 -4.95
C LEU A 60 8.52 -6.05 -4.27
N ARG A 61 8.87 -7.34 -4.26
CA ARG A 61 10.13 -7.82 -3.66
C ARG A 61 11.37 -7.16 -4.26
N TYR A 62 11.42 -7.08 -5.59
CA TYR A 62 12.49 -6.39 -6.30
C TYR A 62 12.61 -4.91 -5.87
N VAL A 63 11.49 -4.18 -5.78
CA VAL A 63 11.51 -2.78 -5.33
C VAL A 63 11.96 -2.65 -3.87
N LEU A 64 11.54 -3.56 -2.98
CA LEU A 64 12.00 -3.53 -1.59
C LEU A 64 13.51 -3.82 -1.47
N GLU A 65 14.02 -4.80 -2.23
CA GLU A 65 15.45 -5.14 -2.29
C GLU A 65 16.30 -3.96 -2.81
N GLU A 66 15.92 -3.39 -3.95
CA GLU A 66 16.66 -2.28 -4.57
C GLU A 66 16.74 -1.04 -3.67
N TYR A 67 15.74 -0.83 -2.81
CA TYR A 67 15.69 0.32 -1.90
C TYR A 67 16.06 -0.03 -0.45
N GLY A 68 16.61 -1.23 -0.21
CA GLY A 68 17.19 -1.62 1.08
C GLY A 68 16.17 -1.85 2.21
N PHE A 69 14.92 -2.19 1.87
CA PHE A 69 13.90 -2.57 2.84
C PHE A 69 13.96 -4.08 3.10
N PRO A 70 14.49 -4.54 4.25
CA PRO A 70 14.49 -5.97 4.58
C PRO A 70 13.06 -6.45 4.81
N TYR A 71 12.72 -7.60 4.25
CA TYR A 71 11.40 -8.20 4.41
C TYR A 71 11.48 -9.73 4.52
N GLU A 72 10.45 -10.34 5.10
CA GLU A 72 10.23 -11.79 5.06
C GLU A 72 9.08 -12.11 4.10
N SER A 73 9.25 -13.12 3.24
CA SER A 73 8.12 -13.66 2.45
C SER A 73 7.30 -14.61 3.31
N VAL A 74 6.04 -14.25 3.60
CA VAL A 74 5.15 -15.05 4.45
C VAL A 74 4.15 -15.83 3.61
N THR A 75 4.18 -17.16 3.73
CA THR A 75 3.25 -18.05 3.02
C THR A 75 1.88 -18.15 3.69
N ASN A 76 0.90 -18.78 3.04
CA ASN A 76 -0.43 -19.05 3.63
C ASN A 76 -0.32 -19.72 5.00
N GLY A 77 0.60 -20.69 5.16
CA GLY A 77 0.86 -21.34 6.45
C GLY A 77 1.41 -20.38 7.51
N ARG A 78 2.33 -19.47 7.16
CA ARG A 78 2.87 -18.47 8.11
C ARG A 78 1.79 -17.50 8.58
N VAL A 79 0.93 -17.03 7.68
CA VAL A 79 -0.16 -16.11 8.01
C VAL A 79 -1.19 -16.81 8.90
N ARG A 80 -1.67 -18.00 8.52
CA ARG A 80 -2.66 -18.78 9.29
C ARG A 80 -2.19 -19.16 10.69
N ARG A 81 -0.87 -19.28 10.90
CA ARG A 81 -0.29 -19.52 12.23
C ARG A 81 -0.51 -18.36 13.21
N GLY A 82 -0.83 -17.16 12.71
CA GLY A 82 -1.07 -15.99 13.55
C GLY A 82 0.21 -15.42 14.16
N ASP A 83 0.05 -14.65 15.25
CA ASP A 83 1.16 -14.00 15.97
C ASP A 83 2.07 -13.20 15.03
N LEU A 84 1.45 -12.39 14.17
CA LEU A 84 2.15 -11.59 13.18
C LEU A 84 2.77 -10.34 13.81
N ALA A 85 2.10 -9.72 14.80
CA ALA A 85 2.56 -8.50 15.45
C ALA A 85 3.87 -8.70 16.23
N ARG A 86 4.11 -9.93 16.71
CA ARG A 86 5.38 -10.30 17.34
C ARG A 86 6.57 -10.14 16.40
N ASP A 87 6.39 -10.44 15.11
CA ASP A 87 7.50 -10.50 14.15
C ASP A 87 7.51 -9.30 13.18
N PHE A 88 6.35 -8.67 12.93
CA PHE A 88 6.17 -7.66 11.89
C PHE A 88 5.41 -6.43 12.39
N ASP A 89 5.77 -5.27 11.82
CA ASP A 89 5.01 -4.02 11.98
C ASP A 89 4.08 -3.81 10.78
N THR A 90 4.49 -4.26 9.60
CA THR A 90 3.74 -4.13 8.35
C THR A 90 3.66 -5.46 7.59
N VAL A 91 2.46 -5.82 7.15
CA VAL A 91 2.23 -6.95 6.23
C VAL A 91 1.66 -6.41 4.92
N ILE A 92 2.38 -6.63 3.82
CA ILE A 92 2.00 -6.16 2.48
C ILE A 92 1.39 -7.32 1.68
N PHE A 93 0.18 -7.10 1.19
CA PHE A 93 -0.56 -8.00 0.31
C PHE A 93 -0.51 -7.46 -1.12
N PRO A 94 0.36 -8.02 -1.98
CA PRO A 94 0.45 -7.60 -3.39
C PRO A 94 -0.82 -7.93 -4.16
N SER A 95 -1.01 -7.26 -5.30
CA SER A 95 -2.21 -7.37 -6.10
C SER A 95 -2.37 -8.77 -6.68
N GLN A 96 -3.46 -9.42 -6.28
CA GLN A 96 -3.94 -10.69 -6.81
C GLN A 96 -5.45 -10.79 -6.54
N PRO A 97 -6.21 -11.64 -7.28
CA PRO A 97 -7.64 -11.80 -7.06
C PRO A 97 -7.99 -12.20 -5.61
N ALA A 98 -8.99 -11.55 -5.02
CA ALA A 98 -9.41 -11.78 -3.64
C ALA A 98 -9.75 -13.26 -3.34
N ALA A 99 -10.39 -13.94 -4.28
CA ALA A 99 -10.68 -15.37 -4.17
C ALA A 99 -9.42 -16.24 -4.10
N PHE A 100 -8.31 -15.83 -4.72
CA PHE A 100 -7.06 -16.59 -4.63
C PHE A 100 -6.34 -16.37 -3.30
N ILE A 101 -6.55 -15.22 -2.66
CA ILE A 101 -6.10 -14.99 -1.28
C ILE A 101 -6.93 -15.85 -0.32
N ALA A 102 -8.26 -15.84 -0.48
CA ALA A 102 -9.17 -16.59 0.39
C ALA A 102 -9.04 -18.11 0.23
N ASP A 103 -9.14 -18.60 -1.01
CA ASP A 103 -9.37 -20.02 -1.31
C ASP A 103 -8.10 -20.72 -1.85
N GLY A 104 -7.17 -19.97 -2.44
CA GLY A 104 -5.90 -20.49 -2.94
C GLY A 104 -6.03 -21.53 -4.05
N ASN A 105 -5.16 -22.54 -4.00
CA ASN A 105 -5.18 -23.67 -4.94
C ASN A 105 -6.21 -24.72 -4.51
N ARG A 106 -6.96 -25.28 -5.47
CA ARG A 106 -7.99 -26.29 -5.18
C ARG A 106 -7.36 -27.57 -4.64
N PRO A 107 -8.01 -28.27 -3.69
CA PRO A 107 -7.59 -29.60 -3.27
C PRO A 107 -7.48 -30.55 -4.47
N GLY A 108 -6.41 -31.36 -4.51
CA GLY A 108 -6.16 -32.33 -5.58
C GLY A 108 -5.49 -31.79 -6.84
N THR A 109 -5.21 -30.47 -6.94
CA THR A 109 -4.45 -29.92 -8.10
C THR A 109 -2.96 -29.73 -7.83
N TYR A 110 -2.54 -29.73 -6.56
CA TYR A 110 -1.15 -29.62 -6.09
C TYR A 110 -0.94 -30.52 -4.86
N PRO A 111 0.32 -30.77 -4.44
CA PRO A 111 0.59 -31.40 -3.14
C PRO A 111 -0.16 -30.69 -2.00
N PRO A 112 -0.69 -31.41 -1.00
CA PRO A 112 -1.58 -30.84 0.02
C PRO A 112 -1.05 -29.58 0.71
N GLU A 113 0.25 -29.50 0.94
CA GLU A 113 0.95 -28.37 1.56
C GLU A 113 0.89 -27.07 0.75
N TYR A 114 0.60 -27.14 -0.55
CA TYR A 114 0.44 -26.01 -1.46
C TYR A 114 -1.02 -25.74 -1.86
N THR A 115 -1.97 -26.43 -1.24
CA THR A 115 -3.42 -26.24 -1.45
C THR A 115 -4.04 -25.33 -0.37
N GLY A 116 -5.17 -24.71 -0.71
CA GLY A 116 -5.87 -23.75 0.14
C GLY A 116 -5.28 -22.34 0.14
N GLY A 117 -6.08 -21.38 0.59
CA GLY A 117 -5.71 -19.98 0.76
C GLY A 117 -5.51 -19.63 2.23
N LEU A 118 -5.83 -18.39 2.59
CA LEU A 118 -5.86 -17.93 3.98
C LEU A 118 -7.03 -18.53 4.75
N GLY A 119 -8.17 -18.78 4.10
CA GLY A 119 -9.37 -19.27 4.78
C GLY A 119 -9.84 -18.35 5.91
N GLN A 120 -10.57 -18.94 6.86
CA GLN A 120 -11.07 -18.23 8.03
C GLN A 120 -9.94 -17.93 9.03
N GLU A 121 -9.02 -18.88 9.22
CA GLU A 121 -7.90 -18.77 10.15
C GLU A 121 -6.95 -17.64 9.76
N GLY A 122 -6.64 -17.52 8.47
CA GLY A 122 -5.79 -16.44 7.97
C GLY A 122 -6.49 -15.08 7.99
N LYS A 123 -7.82 -15.04 7.81
CA LYS A 123 -8.60 -13.81 8.04
C LYS A 123 -8.48 -13.39 9.51
N GLU A 124 -8.73 -14.29 10.45
CA GLU A 124 -8.67 -14.03 11.89
C GLU A 124 -7.28 -13.57 12.32
N ALA A 125 -6.23 -14.23 11.84
CA ALA A 125 -4.85 -13.84 12.09
C ALA A 125 -4.52 -12.42 11.58
N VAL A 126 -5.04 -12.03 10.42
CA VAL A 126 -4.83 -10.67 9.89
C VAL A 126 -5.66 -9.67 10.69
N ALA A 127 -6.89 -9.99 11.06
CA ALA A 127 -7.71 -9.12 11.90
C ALA A 127 -7.04 -8.87 13.27
N GLU A 128 -6.58 -9.93 13.93
CA GLU A 128 -5.85 -9.86 15.20
C GLU A 128 -4.58 -9.02 15.07
N PHE A 129 -3.81 -9.20 13.99
CA PHE A 129 -2.63 -8.39 13.71
C PHE A 129 -2.95 -6.90 13.66
N LEU A 130 -4.02 -6.51 12.95
CA LEU A 130 -4.45 -5.12 12.89
C LEU A 130 -4.93 -4.62 14.26
N GLU A 131 -5.73 -5.42 14.97
CA GLU A 131 -6.23 -5.07 16.30
C GLU A 131 -5.09 -4.77 17.30
N GLN A 132 -3.97 -5.48 17.19
CA GLN A 132 -2.78 -5.32 18.02
C GLN A 132 -1.85 -4.16 17.62
N GLY A 133 -2.23 -3.35 16.62
CA GLY A 133 -1.42 -2.21 16.17
C GLY A 133 -0.70 -2.40 14.85
N GLY A 134 -0.86 -3.57 14.22
CA GLY A 134 -0.26 -3.88 12.93
C GLY A 134 -0.79 -3.03 11.78
N ASN A 135 0.04 -2.89 10.75
CA ASN A 135 -0.29 -2.18 9.52
C ASN A 135 -0.42 -3.15 8.33
N GLY A 136 -1.63 -3.29 7.80
CA GLY A 136 -1.89 -4.11 6.61
C GLY A 136 -1.94 -3.24 5.35
N VAL A 137 -1.08 -3.50 4.37
CA VAL A 137 -1.07 -2.76 3.09
C VAL A 137 -1.62 -3.66 1.99
N PHE A 138 -2.74 -3.29 1.40
CA PHE A 138 -3.46 -4.11 0.42
C PHE A 138 -3.51 -3.40 -0.94
N VAL A 139 -2.90 -4.01 -1.96
CA VAL A 139 -2.76 -3.42 -3.29
C VAL A 139 -3.77 -4.03 -4.26
N GLY A 140 -4.45 -3.17 -5.03
CA GLY A 140 -5.33 -3.59 -6.12
C GLY A 140 -6.36 -4.64 -5.71
N GLY A 141 -6.28 -5.84 -6.31
CA GLY A 141 -7.20 -6.94 -6.01
C GLY A 141 -7.17 -7.42 -4.56
N ALA A 142 -6.04 -7.27 -3.86
CA ALA A 142 -5.93 -7.65 -2.45
C ALA A 142 -6.73 -6.72 -1.53
N ALA A 143 -6.94 -5.46 -1.93
CA ALA A 143 -7.82 -4.56 -1.19
C ALA A 143 -9.28 -5.04 -1.22
N GLY A 144 -9.72 -5.69 -2.30
CA GLY A 144 -11.03 -6.35 -2.34
C GLY A 144 -11.15 -7.45 -1.28
N TRP A 145 -10.10 -8.25 -1.09
CA TRP A 145 -10.08 -9.24 0.00
C TRP A 145 -10.18 -8.58 1.38
N ALA A 146 -9.43 -7.50 1.62
CA ALA A 146 -9.46 -6.77 2.88
C ALA A 146 -10.85 -6.20 3.17
N ILE A 147 -11.46 -5.54 2.19
CA ILE A 147 -12.82 -4.99 2.29
C ILE A 147 -13.82 -6.07 2.69
N ASP A 148 -13.87 -7.16 1.91
CA ASP A 148 -14.87 -8.22 2.11
C ASP A 148 -14.64 -9.02 3.40
N ARG A 149 -13.38 -9.36 3.70
CA ARG A 149 -13.04 -10.28 4.79
C ARG A 149 -12.85 -9.59 6.12
N LEU A 150 -12.34 -8.36 6.14
CA LEU A 150 -12.16 -7.56 7.36
C LEU A 150 -13.35 -6.64 7.63
N GLY A 151 -14.35 -6.58 6.74
CA GLY A 151 -15.58 -5.81 6.94
C GLY A 151 -15.37 -4.30 6.87
N LEU A 152 -14.44 -3.85 6.02
CA LEU A 152 -14.18 -2.41 5.86
C LEU A 152 -15.35 -1.77 5.09
N ASN A 153 -15.89 -0.66 5.61
CA ASN A 153 -17.00 0.05 4.96
C ASN A 153 -16.53 0.84 3.72
N CYS A 154 -16.28 0.11 2.64
CA CYS A 154 -15.72 0.58 1.39
C CYS A 154 -16.42 -0.12 0.23
N THR A 155 -16.90 0.63 -0.76
CA THR A 155 -17.56 0.04 -1.94
C THR A 155 -16.73 0.25 -3.19
N ASN A 156 -16.48 -0.80 -3.97
CA ASN A 156 -15.87 -0.66 -5.29
C ASN A 156 -16.90 -0.17 -6.32
N VAL A 157 -16.81 1.11 -6.72
CA VAL A 157 -17.80 1.77 -7.58
C VAL A 157 -17.76 1.34 -9.04
N VAL A 158 -16.71 0.64 -9.45
CA VAL A 158 -16.53 0.10 -10.80
C VAL A 158 -16.61 -1.42 -10.85
N GLY A 159 -16.82 -2.09 -9.71
CA GLY A 159 -16.78 -3.55 -9.60
C GLY A 159 -17.91 -4.29 -10.32
N ASP A 160 -19.05 -3.63 -10.52
CA ASP A 160 -20.25 -4.16 -11.19
C ASP A 160 -20.34 -3.73 -12.67
N LYS A 161 -19.43 -2.86 -13.13
CA LYS A 161 -19.47 -2.28 -14.48
C LYS A 161 -18.91 -3.26 -15.50
N LYS A 162 -19.58 -3.36 -16.65
CA LYS A 162 -19.10 -4.16 -17.78
C LYS A 162 -17.93 -3.44 -18.47
N PRO A 163 -17.05 -4.16 -19.19
CA PRO A 163 -15.96 -3.55 -19.96
C PRO A 163 -16.42 -2.50 -21.00
N GLN A 164 -17.68 -2.53 -21.44
CA GLN A 164 -18.23 -1.51 -22.34
C GLN A 164 -18.64 -0.21 -21.61
N GLU A 165 -18.78 -0.27 -20.29
CA GLU A 165 -19.17 0.86 -19.43
C GLU A 165 -17.95 1.51 -18.77
N PHE A 166 -17.02 0.69 -18.28
CA PHE A 166 -15.77 1.14 -17.68
C PHE A 166 -14.61 0.22 -18.08
N PHE A 167 -13.57 0.81 -18.69
CA PHE A 167 -12.41 0.02 -19.11
C PHE A 167 -11.13 0.86 -19.17
N VAL A 168 -10.14 0.38 -18.42
CA VAL A 168 -8.78 0.93 -18.39
C VAL A 168 -7.80 -0.24 -18.49
N PRO A 169 -7.27 -0.53 -19.69
CA PRO A 169 -6.35 -1.66 -19.90
C PRO A 169 -4.93 -1.39 -19.39
N GLY A 170 -4.65 -0.16 -18.95
CA GLY A 170 -3.32 0.32 -18.58
C GLY A 170 -3.16 1.76 -19.02
N SER A 171 -3.28 2.69 -18.08
CA SER A 171 -3.21 4.14 -18.33
C SER A 171 -2.54 4.87 -17.17
N ILE A 172 -2.03 6.06 -17.45
CA ILE A 172 -1.58 6.98 -16.42
C ILE A 172 -2.76 7.89 -16.10
N LEU A 173 -3.21 7.84 -14.85
CA LEU A 173 -4.27 8.69 -14.33
C LEU A 173 -3.71 9.67 -13.30
N LYS A 174 -4.29 10.86 -13.21
CA LYS A 174 -4.02 11.81 -12.15
C LYS A 174 -4.79 11.42 -10.88
N THR A 175 -4.12 11.41 -9.74
CA THR A 175 -4.77 11.42 -8.43
C THR A 175 -4.37 12.68 -7.65
N ILE A 176 -5.32 13.25 -6.92
CA ILE A 176 -5.11 14.33 -5.97
C ILE A 176 -4.82 13.72 -4.60
N VAL A 177 -3.66 14.01 -4.05
CA VAL A 177 -3.15 13.48 -2.78
C VAL A 177 -3.23 14.53 -1.68
N ASP A 178 -3.66 14.11 -0.50
CA ASP A 178 -3.49 14.86 0.74
C ASP A 178 -2.02 14.76 1.21
N THR A 179 -1.25 15.82 0.97
CA THR A 179 0.17 15.90 1.29
C THR A 179 0.46 16.17 2.77
N GLU A 180 -0.57 16.46 3.58
CA GLU A 180 -0.46 16.64 5.03
C GLU A 180 -0.68 15.32 5.79
N HIS A 181 -1.19 14.31 5.11
CA HIS A 181 -1.32 12.97 5.66
C HIS A 181 0.02 12.20 5.55
N PRO A 182 0.42 11.36 6.54
CA PRO A 182 1.68 10.61 6.48
C PRO A 182 1.89 9.76 5.22
N LEU A 183 0.84 9.14 4.69
CA LEU A 183 0.89 8.43 3.40
C LEU A 183 1.20 9.36 2.21
N GLY A 184 0.85 10.63 2.30
CA GLY A 184 1.07 11.69 1.31
C GLY A 184 2.38 12.47 1.46
N PHE A 185 3.15 12.22 2.52
CA PHE A 185 4.37 12.96 2.83
C PHE A 185 5.39 12.92 1.69
N GLY A 186 5.86 14.11 1.30
CA GLY A 186 6.83 14.30 0.22
C GLY A 186 6.35 13.86 -1.17
N LEU A 187 5.05 13.63 -1.36
CA LEU A 187 4.44 13.43 -2.68
C LEU A 187 3.91 14.76 -3.23
N PRO A 188 3.85 14.95 -4.56
CA PRO A 188 3.14 16.08 -5.14
C PRO A 188 1.64 15.94 -4.90
N ARG A 189 0.94 17.08 -4.79
CA ARG A 189 -0.53 17.10 -4.69
C ARG A 189 -1.20 16.41 -5.89
N GLU A 190 -0.66 16.60 -7.09
CA GLU A 190 -1.11 15.88 -8.28
C GLU A 190 -0.12 14.77 -8.60
N LEU A 191 -0.51 13.52 -8.35
CA LEU A 191 0.33 12.35 -8.51
C LEU A 191 -0.13 11.55 -9.75
N PRO A 192 0.74 11.34 -10.75
CA PRO A 192 0.48 10.40 -11.83
C PRO A 192 0.58 8.97 -11.30
N VAL A 193 -0.46 8.15 -11.52
CA VAL A 193 -0.53 6.76 -11.07
C VAL A 193 -0.80 5.83 -12.24
N VAL A 194 -0.19 4.64 -12.23
CA VAL A 194 -0.49 3.58 -13.19
C VAL A 194 -1.75 2.84 -12.74
N PHE A 195 -2.78 2.88 -13.58
CA PHE A 195 -4.03 2.17 -13.37
C PHE A 195 -4.23 1.12 -14.46
N GLU A 196 -4.36 -0.14 -14.05
CA GLU A 196 -4.69 -1.27 -14.93
C GLU A 196 -5.71 -2.16 -14.22
N ARG A 197 -6.96 -2.14 -14.70
CA ARG A 197 -8.05 -3.02 -14.23
C ARG A 197 -8.18 -3.11 -12.69
N ASN A 198 -7.95 -2.01 -11.98
CA ASN A 198 -8.03 -1.95 -10.52
C ASN A 198 -9.40 -1.49 -10.03
N ALA A 199 -9.57 -1.52 -8.70
CA ALA A 199 -10.74 -1.02 -8.02
C ALA A 199 -10.65 0.50 -7.77
N VAL A 200 -11.82 1.13 -7.68
CA VAL A 200 -11.97 2.53 -7.32
C VAL A 200 -13.08 2.60 -6.28
N TRP A 201 -12.86 3.36 -5.21
CA TRP A 201 -13.69 3.21 -4.02
C TRP A 201 -14.51 4.42 -3.64
N ASP A 202 -15.64 4.16 -3.00
CA ASP A 202 -16.37 5.11 -2.18
C ASP A 202 -16.36 4.65 -0.72
N THR A 203 -16.28 5.61 0.20
CA THR A 203 -16.29 5.34 1.64
C THR A 203 -16.67 6.58 2.42
N ASP A 204 -17.38 6.37 3.53
CA ASP A 204 -17.73 7.35 4.54
C ASP A 204 -16.95 7.18 5.86
N GLN A 205 -16.31 6.02 6.09
CA GLN A 205 -15.57 5.72 7.32
C GLN A 205 -14.04 5.71 7.16
N GLY A 206 -13.55 5.55 5.92
CA GLY A 206 -12.11 5.56 5.62
C GLY A 206 -11.56 6.98 5.48
N ILE A 207 -10.30 7.15 5.87
CA ILE A 207 -9.54 8.38 5.63
C ILE A 207 -9.06 8.35 4.18
N VAL A 208 -9.68 9.15 3.31
CA VAL A 208 -9.32 9.24 1.89
C VAL A 208 -8.09 10.13 1.72
N VAL A 209 -6.94 9.51 1.48
CA VAL A 209 -5.67 10.21 1.27
C VAL A 209 -5.44 10.53 -0.21
N GLY A 210 -5.94 9.70 -1.11
CA GLY A 210 -5.87 9.92 -2.56
C GLY A 210 -7.25 9.81 -3.18
N ARG A 211 -7.55 10.74 -4.10
CA ARG A 211 -8.82 10.79 -4.83
C ARG A 211 -8.57 11.10 -6.30
N TYR A 212 -9.38 10.58 -7.21
CA TYR A 212 -9.40 11.09 -8.58
C TYR A 212 -10.03 12.49 -8.63
N PRO A 213 -9.55 13.41 -9.50
CA PRO A 213 -10.11 14.74 -9.63
C PRO A 213 -11.61 14.73 -10.00
N ALA A 214 -12.25 15.88 -9.83
CA ALA A 214 -13.64 16.11 -10.25
C ALA A 214 -13.80 16.24 -11.78
N VAL A 215 -12.70 16.21 -12.51
CA VAL A 215 -12.60 16.31 -13.98
C VAL A 215 -11.84 15.10 -14.52
N ASP A 216 -11.76 14.98 -15.84
CA ASP A 216 -11.07 13.86 -16.51
C ASP A 216 -9.67 13.61 -15.90
N PRO A 217 -9.44 12.43 -15.30
CA PRO A 217 -8.15 12.09 -14.71
C PRO A 217 -7.15 11.55 -15.74
N LEU A 218 -7.53 11.29 -16.99
CA LEU A 218 -6.63 10.68 -17.97
C LEU A 218 -5.45 11.62 -18.29
N MET A 219 -4.23 11.14 -18.02
CA MET A 219 -3.00 11.84 -18.42
C MET A 219 -2.38 11.21 -19.67
N SER A 220 -2.45 9.87 -19.78
CA SER A 220 -1.94 9.13 -20.93
C SER A 220 -2.59 7.76 -21.03
N GLY A 221 -2.87 7.29 -22.24
CA GLY A 221 -3.46 5.98 -22.52
C GLY A 221 -4.95 6.06 -22.86
N TRP A 222 -5.73 5.10 -22.36
CA TRP A 222 -7.16 4.96 -22.65
C TRP A 222 -7.99 4.89 -21.37
N LEU A 223 -9.06 5.69 -21.31
CA LEU A 223 -10.03 5.66 -20.21
C LEU A 223 -11.45 5.68 -20.80
N LEU A 224 -12.12 4.53 -20.77
CA LEU A 224 -13.54 4.44 -21.02
C LEU A 224 -14.30 4.53 -19.69
N GLY A 225 -15.33 5.36 -19.64
CA GLY A 225 -16.18 5.49 -18.46
C GLY A 225 -15.62 6.36 -17.34
N GLY A 226 -14.74 7.33 -17.66
CA GLY A 226 -14.07 8.20 -16.66
C GLY A 226 -15.01 8.90 -15.68
N GLN A 227 -16.26 9.16 -16.07
CA GLN A 227 -17.29 9.72 -15.19
C GLN A 227 -17.56 8.87 -13.93
N HIS A 228 -17.31 7.56 -13.96
CA HIS A 228 -17.56 6.66 -12.84
C HIS A 228 -16.55 6.81 -11.70
N ILE A 229 -15.39 7.39 -11.97
CA ILE A 229 -14.29 7.47 -10.99
C ILE A 229 -14.06 8.89 -10.46
N LEU A 230 -14.76 9.90 -10.99
CA LEU A 230 -14.62 11.29 -10.56
C LEU A 230 -14.93 11.43 -9.07
N ASN A 231 -14.04 12.14 -8.36
CA ASN A 231 -14.11 12.31 -6.90
C ASN A 231 -14.09 11.01 -6.10
N LYS A 232 -13.78 9.86 -6.68
CA LYS A 232 -13.69 8.58 -5.96
C LYS A 232 -12.29 8.33 -5.43
N ALA A 233 -12.20 7.55 -4.36
CA ALA A 233 -10.97 7.28 -3.65
C ALA A 233 -10.05 6.34 -4.44
N SER A 234 -8.75 6.64 -4.41
CA SER A 234 -7.66 5.87 -5.02
C SER A 234 -6.65 5.37 -3.99
N LEU A 235 -6.60 5.99 -2.80
CA LEU A 235 -5.76 5.61 -1.67
C LEU A 235 -6.52 5.92 -0.38
N VAL A 236 -6.70 4.91 0.47
CA VAL A 236 -7.52 5.01 1.69
C VAL A 236 -6.80 4.36 2.87
N GLU A 237 -6.84 4.99 4.03
CA GLU A 237 -6.49 4.38 5.31
C GLU A 237 -7.77 4.09 6.11
N TYR A 238 -7.88 2.87 6.65
CA TYR A 238 -8.90 2.48 7.61
C TYR A 238 -8.27 2.18 8.95
N PRO A 239 -8.61 2.91 10.03
CA PRO A 239 -8.29 2.51 11.38
C PRO A 239 -8.99 1.17 11.72
N VAL A 240 -8.25 0.21 12.26
CA VAL A 240 -8.78 -1.11 12.69
C VAL A 240 -8.13 -1.47 14.02
N GLY A 241 -8.92 -1.44 15.10
CA GLY A 241 -8.39 -1.59 16.46
C GLY A 241 -7.30 -0.55 16.76
N LEU A 242 -6.11 -0.99 17.19
CA LEU A 242 -4.95 -0.11 17.40
C LEU A 242 -4.15 0.14 16.11
N GLY A 243 -4.37 -0.66 15.08
CA GLY A 243 -3.65 -0.64 13.81
C GLY A 243 -4.49 -0.07 12.68
N ARG A 244 -4.18 -0.49 11.45
CA ARG A 244 -4.83 0.05 10.25
C ARG A 244 -4.71 -0.85 9.01
N ALA A 245 -5.66 -0.69 8.10
CA ALA A 245 -5.59 -1.22 6.74
C ALA A 245 -5.41 -0.06 5.73
N VAL A 246 -4.35 -0.11 4.94
CA VAL A 246 -4.10 0.81 3.82
C VAL A 246 -4.51 0.15 2.51
N LEU A 247 -5.42 0.77 1.76
CA LEU A 247 -5.92 0.28 0.48
C LEU A 247 -5.36 1.14 -0.66
N ILE A 248 -4.68 0.52 -1.63
CA ILE A 248 -4.08 1.20 -2.77
C ILE A 248 -4.77 0.75 -4.07
N GLY A 249 -5.47 1.66 -4.74
CA GLY A 249 -6.32 1.39 -5.92
C GLY A 249 -5.60 1.54 -7.27
N PHE A 250 -4.29 1.75 -7.24
CA PHE A 250 -3.41 1.81 -8.39
C PHE A 250 -2.23 0.86 -8.17
N HIS A 251 -1.34 0.73 -9.16
CA HIS A 251 -0.16 -0.13 -9.05
C HIS A 251 1.07 0.70 -8.64
N PRO A 252 1.38 0.84 -7.33
CA PRO A 252 2.40 1.76 -6.85
C PRO A 252 3.82 1.37 -7.29
N TYR A 253 4.05 0.10 -7.62
CA TYR A 253 5.34 -0.45 -8.06
C TYR A 253 5.23 -1.18 -9.41
N PHE A 254 4.28 -0.77 -10.27
CA PHE A 254 3.98 -1.45 -11.54
C PHE A 254 5.25 -1.79 -12.33
N ARG A 255 5.58 -3.09 -12.40
CA ARG A 255 6.74 -3.64 -13.12
C ARG A 255 8.08 -2.96 -12.82
N ALA A 256 8.23 -2.42 -11.61
CA ALA A 256 9.34 -1.59 -11.21
C ALA A 256 9.61 -0.35 -12.11
N GLN A 257 8.58 0.17 -12.78
CA GLN A 257 8.65 1.34 -13.65
C GLN A 257 8.04 2.60 -13.01
N ALA A 258 7.01 2.43 -12.16
CA ALA A 258 6.26 3.52 -11.56
C ALA A 258 6.98 4.18 -10.37
N ARG A 259 8.23 4.65 -10.56
CA ARG A 259 9.07 5.22 -9.48
C ARG A 259 8.42 6.35 -8.71
N GLY A 260 7.60 7.18 -9.37
CA GLY A 260 6.89 8.30 -8.75
C GLY A 260 5.92 7.88 -7.64
N THR A 261 5.43 6.63 -7.66
CA THR A 261 4.49 6.10 -6.68
C THR A 261 5.12 5.18 -5.63
N TYR A 262 6.42 4.89 -5.71
CA TYR A 262 7.12 4.07 -4.70
C TYR A 262 7.05 4.69 -3.32
N ARG A 263 7.07 6.03 -3.24
CA ARG A 263 6.97 6.74 -1.98
C ARG A 263 5.64 6.49 -1.26
N VAL A 264 4.54 6.18 -1.96
CA VAL A 264 3.29 5.73 -1.32
C VAL A 264 3.52 4.42 -0.56
N LEU A 265 4.20 3.45 -1.18
CA LEU A 265 4.56 2.17 -0.56
C LEU A 265 5.49 2.39 0.65
N PHE A 266 6.53 3.20 0.50
CA PHE A 266 7.49 3.44 1.57
C PHE A 266 6.89 4.19 2.75
N ASN A 267 6.06 5.21 2.48
CA ASN A 267 5.30 5.90 3.52
C ASN A 267 4.36 4.92 4.24
N ALA A 268 3.71 4.01 3.51
CA ALA A 268 2.86 2.99 4.13
C ALA A 268 3.65 2.04 5.03
N VAL A 269 4.86 1.64 4.65
CA VAL A 269 5.77 0.84 5.49
C VAL A 269 6.15 1.58 6.77
N PHE A 270 6.61 2.83 6.66
CA PHE A 270 7.01 3.63 7.81
C PHE A 270 5.84 4.00 8.72
N LEU A 271 4.62 4.06 8.19
CA LEU A 271 3.41 4.29 8.98
C LEU A 271 3.15 3.17 9.99
N GLY A 272 3.55 1.93 9.68
CA GLY A 272 3.41 0.80 10.61
C GLY A 272 4.43 0.78 11.73
N SER A 273 5.64 1.29 11.50
CA SER A 273 6.74 1.33 12.50
C SER A 273 6.92 2.68 13.18
N GLY A 274 6.16 3.70 12.76
CA GLY A 274 6.33 5.08 13.22
C GLY A 274 5.59 5.36 14.52
N GLU A 275 6.31 5.85 15.53
CA GLU A 275 5.71 6.35 16.77
C GLU A 275 5.46 7.86 16.63
N ARG A 276 4.23 8.30 16.90
CA ARG A 276 3.95 9.74 17.03
C ARG A 276 4.63 10.22 18.31
N ALA A 277 5.56 11.16 18.18
CA ALA A 277 6.31 11.75 19.30
C ALA A 277 5.72 13.09 19.72
#